data_AF-A0A973HRC8-F1
#
_entry.id   AF-A0A973HRC8-F1
#
_cell.length_a   1.000
_cell.length_b   1.000
_cell.length_c   1.000
_cell.angle_alpha   90.00
_cell.angle_beta   90.00
_cell.angle_gamma   90.00
#
_symmetry.space_group_name_H-M   'P 1'
#
loop_
_entity.id
_entity.type
_entity.pdbx_description
1 polymer ?
#
loop_
_entity_poly.entity_id
_entity_poly.type
_entity_poly.pdbx_seq_one_letter_code
_entity_poly.pdbx_strand_id
1 'polypeptide(L)'
;MKKKILYGFIIGVGILFSLRMGMALGAYIRGDTGHLAPLGRRVYIPESKTPGPERQSTIEFILNENNSQMLKAYDTIEDQRWADLADNEYSADYVKNYSYKNATVMLSYKKEASSFTGRLEAKGLKPNFVYQIKLMGDYKKDERAFEIIGNLGRWRLPGKATNFNDKDYYLYPEKQKHLIRSYILFDYLLTDKNGNAARDFSLDSTLHVLWLYNQNTTKLKSDCHPVTIDASDSSIYAEPVNVTINEEIWCERERRRYKTADFIPWFPNGNYQARLMLTEESWHSKGDIGGWWSSVMELPVEFTIANSKWMKEKDD
;
A
#
# COMPACT_ATOMS: atom_id res chain seq x y z
N MET A 1 54.96 -11.16 2.54
CA MET A 1 53.86 -10.26 2.09
C MET A 1 52.43 -10.81 2.30
N LYS A 2 52.20 -12.08 2.68
CA LYS A 2 50.84 -12.67 2.77
C LYS A 2 50.12 -12.57 4.14
N LYS A 3 50.76 -12.08 5.21
CA LYS A 3 50.16 -12.01 6.57
C LYS A 3 49.41 -10.71 6.90
N LYS A 4 49.57 -9.63 6.11
CA LYS A 4 48.91 -8.34 6.39
C LYS A 4 47.48 -8.20 5.84
N ILE A 5 47.07 -9.06 4.91
CA ILE A 5 45.72 -9.01 4.30
C ILE A 5 44.66 -9.67 5.20
N LEU A 6 45.05 -10.66 6.02
CA LEU A 6 44.09 -11.41 6.86
C LEU A 6 43.59 -10.59 8.07
N TYR A 7 44.41 -9.69 8.62
CA TYR A 7 44.01 -8.85 9.76
C TYR A 7 43.03 -7.73 9.39
N GLY A 8 43.12 -7.17 8.17
CA GLY A 8 42.17 -6.16 7.69
C GLY A 8 40.77 -6.72 7.47
N PHE A 9 40.67 -7.99 7.06
CA PHE A 9 39.39 -8.66 6.79
C PHE A 9 38.63 -9.02 8.08
N ILE A 10 39.35 -9.45 9.12
CA ILE A 10 38.74 -9.83 10.42
C ILE A 10 38.23 -8.58 11.17
N ILE A 11 38.95 -7.45 11.09
CA ILE A 11 38.53 -6.20 11.75
C ILE A 11 37.32 -5.58 11.01
N GLY A 12 37.30 -5.61 9.67
CA GLY A 12 36.17 -5.10 8.88
C GLY A 12 34.86 -5.85 9.11
N VAL A 13 34.90 -7.19 9.20
CA VAL A 13 33.73 -8.02 9.48
C VAL A 13 33.23 -7.84 10.91
N GLY A 14 34.12 -7.67 11.89
CA GLY A 14 33.76 -7.40 13.29
C GLY A 14 33.06 -6.05 13.51
N ILE A 15 33.43 -5.01 12.76
CA ILE A 15 32.81 -3.68 12.87
C ILE A 15 31.41 -3.66 12.22
N LEU A 16 31.22 -4.35 11.08
CA LEU A 16 29.91 -4.48 10.45
C LEU A 16 28.93 -5.36 11.23
N PHE A 17 29.43 -6.43 11.87
CA PHE A 17 28.61 -7.29 12.73
C PHE A 17 28.19 -6.55 14.02
N SER A 18 29.10 -5.78 14.63
CA SER A 18 28.80 -4.98 15.84
C SER A 18 27.86 -3.80 15.58
N LEU A 19 27.88 -3.19 14.39
CA LEU A 19 26.88 -2.17 13.99
C LEU A 19 25.48 -2.77 13.79
N ARG A 20 25.36 -3.94 13.14
CA ARG A 20 24.06 -4.63 13.00
C ARG A 20 23.52 -5.13 14.33
N MET A 21 24.37 -5.71 15.18
CA MET A 21 23.98 -6.09 16.54
C MET A 21 23.63 -4.88 17.40
N GLY A 22 24.37 -3.78 17.30
CA GLY A 22 24.08 -2.53 18.03
C GLY A 22 22.76 -1.90 17.61
N MET A 23 22.38 -1.97 16.33
CA MET A 23 21.07 -1.52 15.85
C MET A 23 19.94 -2.45 16.31
N ALA A 24 20.13 -3.78 16.27
CA ALA A 24 19.15 -4.75 16.75
C ALA A 24 18.96 -4.70 18.28
N LEU A 25 20.06 -4.60 19.03
CA LEU A 25 20.06 -4.48 20.49
C LEU A 25 19.57 -3.10 20.93
N GLY A 26 19.88 -2.04 20.17
CA GLY A 26 19.32 -0.70 20.38
C GLY A 26 17.81 -0.64 20.12
N ALA A 27 17.28 -1.39 19.14
CA ALA A 27 15.84 -1.52 18.93
C ALA A 27 15.16 -2.32 20.06
N TYR A 28 15.84 -3.34 20.58
CA TYR A 28 15.37 -4.14 21.72
C TYR A 28 15.38 -3.35 23.05
N ILE A 29 16.46 -2.60 23.33
CA ILE A 29 16.63 -1.83 24.58
C ILE A 29 15.75 -0.57 24.60
N ARG A 30 15.47 0.06 23.45
CA ARG A 30 14.60 1.25 23.38
C ARG A 30 13.09 0.94 23.44
N GLY A 31 12.70 -0.33 23.51
CA GLY A 31 11.28 -0.72 23.51
C GLY A 31 10.54 -0.38 22.21
N ASP A 32 11.27 -0.07 21.13
CA ASP A 32 10.70 0.32 19.83
C ASP A 32 10.23 -0.91 19.01
N THR A 33 10.43 -2.14 19.50
CA THR A 33 9.67 -3.31 19.03
C THR A 33 8.32 -3.40 19.72
N GLY A 34 7.43 -2.42 19.52
CA GLY A 34 5.96 -2.51 19.58
C GLY A 34 5.23 -3.38 20.62
N HIS A 35 5.82 -3.83 21.73
CA HIS A 35 5.25 -4.89 22.58
C HIS A 35 5.15 -4.59 24.07
N LEU A 36 5.52 -3.39 24.54
CA LEU A 36 5.34 -3.01 25.95
C LEU A 36 4.54 -1.70 26.07
N ALA A 37 3.32 -1.71 25.57
CA ALA A 37 2.29 -0.86 26.16
C ALA A 37 1.85 -1.52 27.48
N PRO A 38 1.65 -0.77 28.58
CA PRO A 38 1.13 -1.33 29.82
C PRO A 38 -0.17 -2.11 29.55
N LEU A 39 -0.37 -3.22 30.27
CA LEU A 39 -1.50 -4.16 30.22
C LEU A 39 -2.84 -3.52 30.65
N GLY A 40 -3.10 -2.26 30.30
CA GLY A 40 -4.45 -1.73 30.28
C GLY A 40 -5.24 -2.52 29.24
N ARG A 41 -6.47 -2.94 29.58
CA ARG A 41 -7.43 -3.54 28.64
C ARG A 41 -7.45 -2.69 27.37
N ARG A 42 -6.75 -3.15 26.32
CA ARG A 42 -6.87 -2.55 24.99
C ARG A 42 -8.33 -2.77 24.61
N VAL A 43 -9.09 -1.68 24.51
CA VAL A 43 -10.37 -1.70 23.81
C VAL A 43 -10.05 -2.24 22.42
N TYR A 44 -10.52 -3.45 22.14
CA TYR A 44 -10.31 -4.12 20.87
C TYR A 44 -11.10 -3.34 19.85
N ILE A 45 -10.45 -2.40 19.15
CA ILE A 45 -11.08 -1.69 18.03
C ILE A 45 -11.43 -2.79 17.02
N PRO A 46 -12.72 -3.00 16.70
CA PRO A 46 -13.15 -4.03 15.78
C PRO A 46 -12.35 -3.99 14.49
N GLU A 47 -11.78 -5.12 14.13
CA GLU A 47 -10.89 -5.26 12.98
C GLU A 47 -11.74 -5.45 11.71
N SER A 48 -11.98 -4.33 11.02
CA SER A 48 -12.80 -4.14 9.81
C SER A 48 -14.32 -4.33 10.00
N LYS A 49 -15.11 -3.56 9.22
CA LYS A 49 -16.47 -3.88 8.73
C LYS A 49 -16.72 -3.16 7.40
N THR A 50 -15.78 -3.37 6.47
CA THR A 50 -15.75 -2.90 5.06
C THR A 50 -15.21 -1.49 4.76
N PRO A 51 -13.89 -1.25 4.83
CA PRO A 51 -13.27 -0.33 3.87
C PRO A 51 -13.16 -1.02 2.48
N GLY A 52 -14.34 -1.16 1.86
CA GLY A 52 -14.64 -1.34 0.42
C GLY A 52 -14.50 -2.73 -0.24
N PRO A 53 -15.39 -3.14 -1.18
CA PRO A 53 -16.70 -2.60 -1.63
C PRO A 53 -17.92 -3.50 -1.26
N GLU A 54 -19.19 -3.11 -1.41
CA GLU A 54 -19.81 -2.61 -2.66
C GLU A 54 -19.78 -1.08 -2.84
N ARG A 55 -19.06 -0.62 -3.86
CA ARG A 55 -19.12 0.72 -4.42
C ARG A 55 -19.83 0.59 -5.76
N GLN A 56 -21.13 0.91 -5.75
CA GLN A 56 -22.00 0.81 -6.91
C GLN A 56 -22.08 2.15 -7.67
N SER A 57 -22.24 2.01 -8.98
CA SER A 57 -22.11 3.00 -10.04
C SER A 57 -23.15 4.12 -9.96
N THR A 58 -22.91 5.14 -9.16
CA THR A 58 -23.47 6.46 -9.48
C THR A 58 -22.54 7.06 -10.51
N ILE A 59 -22.89 6.85 -11.78
CA ILE A 59 -22.16 7.24 -12.98
C ILE A 59 -21.86 8.74 -12.91
N GLU A 60 -20.66 9.12 -12.47
CA GLU A 60 -20.18 10.52 -12.55
C GLU A 60 -18.75 10.63 -13.10
N PHE A 61 -18.02 9.52 -13.23
CA PHE A 61 -16.69 9.48 -13.83
C PHE A 61 -16.72 8.73 -15.16
N ILE A 62 -17.06 9.42 -16.24
CA ILE A 62 -16.86 8.90 -17.60
C ILE A 62 -15.41 9.22 -17.97
N LEU A 63 -14.55 8.22 -18.10
CA LEU A 63 -13.17 8.46 -18.54
C LEU A 63 -13.15 8.83 -20.02
N ASN A 64 -12.55 9.98 -20.32
CA ASN A 64 -12.23 10.40 -21.68
C ASN A 64 -10.95 11.22 -21.69
N GLU A 65 -10.44 11.52 -22.88
CA GLU A 65 -9.19 12.28 -23.08
C GLU A 65 -9.19 13.67 -22.42
N ASN A 66 -10.35 14.25 -22.15
CA ASN A 66 -10.47 15.61 -21.59
C ASN A 66 -10.52 15.63 -20.05
N ASN A 67 -10.84 14.51 -19.40
CA ASN A 67 -11.06 14.46 -17.95
C ASN A 67 -10.33 13.32 -17.24
N SER A 68 -9.47 12.60 -17.97
CA SER A 68 -8.67 11.52 -17.42
C SER A 68 -7.20 11.67 -17.76
N GLN A 69 -6.36 11.12 -16.91
CA GLN A 69 -4.91 11.14 -17.04
C GLN A 69 -4.36 9.74 -16.85
N MET A 70 -3.42 9.36 -17.70
CA MET A 70 -2.77 8.05 -17.62
C MET A 70 -1.70 8.05 -16.53
N LEU A 71 -1.72 7.05 -15.65
CA LEU A 71 -0.64 6.84 -14.70
C LEU A 71 0.64 6.44 -15.45
N LYS A 72 1.77 6.94 -14.97
CA LYS A 72 3.09 6.58 -15.46
C LYS A 72 3.53 5.24 -14.89
N ALA A 73 3.88 4.30 -15.76
CA ALA A 73 4.37 2.98 -15.40
C ALA A 73 5.85 2.94 -14.98
N TYR A 74 6.18 1.99 -14.10
CA TYR A 74 7.50 1.64 -13.62
C TYR A 74 7.71 0.13 -13.71
N ASP A 75 8.84 -0.27 -14.29
CA ASP A 75 9.26 -1.67 -14.34
C ASP A 75 10.48 -1.87 -13.43
N THR A 76 10.24 -2.15 -12.16
CA THR A 76 11.28 -2.57 -11.22
C THR A 76 11.04 -4.02 -10.84
N ILE A 77 11.55 -4.94 -11.68
CA ILE A 77 11.27 -6.38 -11.62
C ILE A 77 11.63 -7.00 -10.26
N GLU A 78 12.75 -6.59 -9.64
CA GLU A 78 13.31 -7.23 -8.45
C GLU A 78 12.40 -7.20 -7.21
N ASP A 79 11.46 -6.26 -7.13
CA ASP A 79 10.56 -6.11 -6.00
C ASP A 79 9.12 -6.57 -6.31
N GLN A 80 8.87 -7.06 -7.52
CA GLN A 80 7.53 -7.43 -7.98
C GLN A 80 7.13 -8.84 -7.55
N ARG A 81 5.84 -9.01 -7.29
CA ARG A 81 5.16 -10.28 -7.03
C ARG A 81 4.79 -10.95 -8.35
N TRP A 82 5.11 -12.23 -8.50
CA TRP A 82 4.85 -13.01 -9.72
C TRP A 82 3.92 -14.20 -9.48
N ALA A 83 2.90 -13.97 -8.66
CA ALA A 83 1.78 -14.87 -8.45
C ALA A 83 0.50 -14.06 -8.29
N ASP A 84 -0.64 -14.63 -8.64
CA ASP A 84 -1.94 -13.97 -8.51
C ASP A 84 -2.44 -13.91 -7.05
N LEU A 85 -3.71 -13.53 -6.86
CA LEU A 85 -4.36 -13.46 -5.55
C LEU A 85 -4.41 -14.80 -4.82
N ALA A 86 -4.55 -15.93 -5.52
CA ALA A 86 -4.62 -17.28 -4.95
C ALA A 86 -3.25 -17.98 -4.93
N ASP A 87 -2.16 -17.21 -4.98
CA ASP A 87 -0.80 -17.72 -5.04
C ASP A 87 -0.52 -18.63 -6.28
N ASN A 88 -1.32 -18.55 -7.35
CA ASN A 88 -0.98 -19.25 -8.60
C ASN A 88 0.17 -18.51 -9.29
N GLU A 89 1.29 -19.19 -9.51
CA GLU A 89 2.49 -18.62 -10.13
C GLU A 89 2.27 -18.33 -11.62
N TYR A 90 2.76 -17.18 -12.08
CA TYR A 90 2.79 -16.89 -13.51
C TYR A 90 3.88 -17.69 -14.22
N SER A 91 3.63 -18.05 -15.47
CA SER A 91 4.59 -18.78 -16.31
C SER A 91 5.87 -17.97 -16.51
N ALA A 92 7.01 -18.65 -16.65
CA ALA A 92 8.29 -17.98 -16.90
C ALA A 92 8.25 -17.10 -18.17
N ASP A 93 7.52 -17.53 -19.21
CA ASP A 93 7.35 -16.77 -20.43
C ASP A 93 6.50 -15.52 -20.20
N TYR A 94 5.43 -15.60 -19.40
CA TYR A 94 4.64 -14.43 -19.02
C TYR A 94 5.50 -13.43 -18.24
N VAL A 95 6.19 -13.89 -17.19
CA VAL A 95 7.07 -13.05 -16.35
C VAL A 95 8.13 -12.33 -17.19
N LYS A 96 8.75 -13.05 -18.13
CA LYS A 96 9.80 -12.50 -19.01
C LYS A 96 9.28 -11.42 -19.96
N ASN A 97 8.05 -11.55 -20.43
CA ASN A 97 7.49 -10.67 -21.47
C ASN A 97 6.58 -9.57 -20.91
N TYR A 98 6.15 -9.67 -19.65
CA TYR A 98 5.29 -8.68 -19.02
C TYR A 98 6.05 -7.39 -18.71
N SER A 99 5.40 -6.25 -18.98
CA SER A 99 5.87 -4.92 -18.61
C SER A 99 4.67 -4.03 -18.34
N TYR A 100 4.74 -3.24 -17.26
CA TYR A 100 3.71 -2.26 -16.93
C TYR A 100 3.61 -1.14 -17.98
N LYS A 101 4.62 -0.96 -18.84
CA LYS A 101 4.55 0.00 -19.96
C LYS A 101 3.53 -0.40 -21.02
N ASN A 102 3.15 -1.69 -21.07
CA ASN A 102 2.11 -2.18 -21.97
C ASN A 102 0.71 -2.08 -21.34
N ALA A 103 0.63 -1.84 -20.03
CA ALA A 103 -0.61 -1.64 -19.32
C ALA A 103 -1.06 -0.17 -19.42
N THR A 104 -2.36 0.07 -19.36
CA THR A 104 -2.95 1.41 -19.31
C THR A 104 -3.79 1.52 -18.05
N VAL A 105 -3.53 2.54 -17.23
CA VAL A 105 -4.38 2.89 -16.10
C VAL A 105 -4.75 4.36 -16.20
N MET A 106 -6.04 4.63 -16.38
CA MET A 106 -6.60 5.96 -16.54
C MET A 106 -7.26 6.39 -15.23
N LEU A 107 -6.97 7.62 -14.78
CA LEU A 107 -7.54 8.23 -13.60
C LEU A 107 -8.39 9.45 -13.98
N SER A 108 -9.63 9.50 -13.50
CA SER A 108 -10.39 10.76 -13.35
C SER A 108 -10.70 11.00 -11.88
N TYR A 109 -10.66 12.24 -11.42
CA TYR A 109 -10.90 12.56 -10.01
C TYR A 109 -11.43 13.98 -9.84
N LYS A 110 -12.15 14.23 -8.74
CA LYS A 110 -12.67 15.56 -8.41
C LYS A 110 -11.54 16.45 -7.92
N LYS A 111 -11.35 17.61 -8.57
CA LYS A 111 -10.36 18.62 -8.15
C LYS A 111 -10.74 19.31 -6.84
N GLU A 112 -12.02 19.36 -6.52
CA GLU A 112 -12.54 19.87 -5.24
C GLU A 112 -13.67 18.97 -4.74
N ALA A 113 -13.57 18.48 -3.51
CA ALA A 113 -14.55 17.61 -2.87
C ALA A 113 -14.33 17.52 -1.34
N SER A 114 -15.22 16.85 -0.61
CA SER A 114 -15.06 16.59 0.83
C SER A 114 -14.06 15.47 1.17
N SER A 115 -13.70 14.66 0.17
CA SER A 115 -12.66 13.62 0.23
C SER A 115 -11.97 13.54 -1.14
N PHE A 116 -10.78 12.94 -1.17
CA PHE A 116 -10.14 12.63 -2.45
C PHE A 116 -10.86 11.46 -3.11
N THR A 117 -11.62 11.73 -4.17
CA THR A 117 -12.50 10.77 -4.84
C THR A 117 -12.32 10.79 -6.35
N GLY A 118 -12.46 9.63 -6.98
CA GLY A 118 -12.25 9.46 -8.41
C GLY A 118 -12.59 8.06 -8.90
N ARG A 119 -12.14 7.77 -10.11
CA ARG A 119 -12.26 6.49 -10.78
C ARG A 119 -10.96 6.11 -11.46
N LEU A 120 -10.58 4.85 -11.29
CA LEU A 120 -9.53 4.18 -12.06
C LEU A 120 -10.15 3.18 -13.02
N GLU A 121 -9.67 3.14 -14.25
CA GLU A 121 -9.86 2.01 -15.15
C GLU A 121 -8.51 1.53 -15.66
N ALA A 122 -8.32 0.22 -15.61
CA ALA A 122 -7.09 -0.44 -15.95
C ALA A 122 -7.32 -1.48 -17.06
N LYS A 123 -6.31 -1.63 -17.92
CA LYS A 123 -6.20 -2.69 -18.91
C LYS A 123 -4.76 -3.21 -18.95
N GLY A 124 -4.61 -4.52 -19.10
CA GLY A 124 -3.30 -5.17 -19.26
C GLY A 124 -2.42 -5.14 -18.01
N LEU A 125 -3.00 -4.94 -16.81
CA LEU A 125 -2.30 -5.21 -15.56
C LEU A 125 -2.12 -6.74 -15.37
N LYS A 126 -1.47 -7.17 -14.29
CA LYS A 126 -1.37 -8.61 -13.98
C LYS A 126 -2.77 -9.21 -13.78
N PRO A 127 -3.11 -10.35 -14.40
CA PRO A 127 -4.38 -11.06 -14.22
C PRO A 127 -4.68 -11.46 -12.77
N ASN A 128 -5.95 -11.44 -12.37
CA ASN A 128 -6.42 -11.92 -11.06
C ASN A 128 -5.61 -11.37 -9.86
N PHE A 129 -5.14 -10.13 -9.97
CA PHE A 129 -4.17 -9.53 -9.05
C PHE A 129 -4.77 -8.36 -8.29
N VAL A 130 -4.25 -8.09 -7.09
CA VAL A 130 -4.68 -6.98 -6.24
C VAL A 130 -3.60 -5.91 -6.17
N TYR A 131 -3.98 -4.70 -6.54
CA TYR A 131 -3.16 -3.50 -6.41
C TYR A 131 -3.67 -2.65 -5.27
N GLN A 132 -2.77 -2.24 -4.40
CA GLN A 132 -3.03 -1.24 -3.38
C GLN A 132 -3.12 0.15 -4.03
N ILE A 133 -4.18 0.90 -3.73
CA ILE A 133 -4.33 2.30 -4.13
C ILE A 133 -3.88 3.19 -2.97
N LYS A 134 -2.84 3.99 -3.22
CA LYS A 134 -2.23 4.85 -2.21
C LYS A 134 -2.26 6.31 -2.63
N LEU A 135 -2.43 7.19 -1.65
CA LEU A 135 -2.13 8.60 -1.77
C LEU A 135 -0.79 8.86 -1.07
N MET A 136 0.19 9.35 -1.82
CA MET A 136 1.56 9.58 -1.36
C MET A 136 1.87 11.07 -1.35
N GLY A 137 2.47 11.57 -0.28
CA GLY A 137 2.88 12.97 -0.18
C GLY A 137 4.09 13.30 -1.06
N ASP A 138 4.17 14.53 -1.56
CA ASP A 138 5.35 15.04 -2.27
C ASP A 138 6.07 16.10 -1.40
N TYR A 139 7.09 15.65 -0.66
CA TYR A 139 7.84 16.51 0.27
C TYR A 139 8.40 17.77 -0.37
N LYS A 140 8.83 17.70 -1.65
CA LYS A 140 9.47 18.84 -2.32
C LYS A 140 8.46 19.87 -2.81
N LYS A 141 7.23 19.45 -3.09
CA LYS A 141 6.18 20.32 -3.64
C LYS A 141 5.25 20.87 -2.57
N ASP A 142 4.92 20.05 -1.57
CA ASP A 142 3.97 20.38 -0.52
C ASP A 142 4.30 19.60 0.77
N GLU A 143 5.25 20.13 1.53
CA GLU A 143 5.68 19.55 2.81
C GLU A 143 4.52 19.41 3.81
N ARG A 144 3.58 20.37 3.80
CA ARG A 144 2.40 20.33 4.67
C ARG A 144 1.51 19.13 4.33
N ALA A 145 1.16 18.95 3.05
CA ALA A 145 0.39 17.80 2.60
C ALA A 145 1.14 16.49 2.88
N PHE A 146 2.45 16.46 2.65
CA PHE A 146 3.29 15.31 2.97
C PHE A 146 3.17 14.90 4.43
N GLU A 147 3.24 15.86 5.36
CA GLU A 147 3.11 15.56 6.79
C GLU A 147 1.69 15.11 7.19
N ILE A 148 0.66 15.77 6.66
CA ILE A 148 -0.74 15.38 6.90
C ILE A 148 -0.97 13.93 6.42
N ILE A 149 -0.51 13.60 5.22
CA ILE A 149 -0.65 12.26 4.63
C ILE A 149 0.03 11.21 5.52
N GLY A 150 1.25 11.47 6.00
CA GLY A 150 1.97 10.53 6.86
C GLY A 150 1.33 10.34 8.23
N ASN A 151 0.84 11.43 8.84
CA ASN A 151 0.15 11.40 10.13
C ASN A 151 -1.23 10.75 10.07
N LEU A 152 -1.92 10.80 8.92
CA LEU A 152 -3.18 10.06 8.71
C LEU A 152 -2.95 8.63 8.22
N GLY A 153 -1.80 8.35 7.64
CA GLY A 153 -1.39 7.05 7.12
C GLY A 153 -0.12 6.57 7.81
N ARG A 154 0.94 6.41 7.02
CA ARG A 154 2.18 5.77 7.44
C ARG A 154 3.41 6.45 6.85
N TRP A 155 4.55 6.13 7.46
CA TRP A 155 5.87 6.55 7.04
C TRP A 155 6.66 5.35 6.52
N ARG A 156 7.44 5.55 5.46
CA ARG A 156 8.47 4.63 5.00
C ARG A 156 9.79 5.39 4.93
N LEU A 157 10.64 5.15 5.92
CA LEU A 157 11.99 5.69 5.96
C LEU A 157 12.88 4.96 4.92
N PRO A 158 14.02 5.55 4.53
CA PRO A 158 14.96 4.90 3.63
C PRO A 158 15.37 3.48 4.05
N GLY A 159 15.44 2.57 3.06
CA GLY A 159 15.78 1.17 3.26
C GLY A 159 14.59 0.22 3.04
N LYS A 160 14.74 -1.02 3.52
CA LYS A 160 13.74 -2.10 3.40
C LYS A 160 12.95 -2.37 4.69
N ALA A 161 13.26 -1.64 5.78
CA ALA A 161 12.49 -1.76 7.01
C ALA A 161 11.09 -1.17 6.83
N THR A 162 10.16 -1.65 7.65
CA THR A 162 8.73 -1.35 7.55
C THR A 162 8.21 -0.97 8.94
N ASN A 163 6.93 -0.58 9.01
CA ASN A 163 6.22 -0.32 10.27
C ASN A 163 6.69 0.88 11.10
N PHE A 164 7.28 1.88 10.45
CA PHE A 164 7.61 3.14 11.09
C PHE A 164 6.36 3.90 11.55
N ASN A 165 6.52 4.64 12.64
CA ASN A 165 5.49 5.44 13.28
C ASN A 165 5.85 6.93 13.27
N ASP A 166 4.98 7.79 13.82
CA ASP A 166 5.19 9.24 13.80
C ASP A 166 6.43 9.68 14.57
N LYS A 167 6.73 9.02 15.71
CA LYS A 167 7.94 9.28 16.49
C LYS A 167 9.19 8.97 15.65
N ASP A 168 9.18 7.91 14.84
CA ASP A 168 10.31 7.60 13.95
C ASP A 168 10.52 8.71 12.91
N TYR A 169 9.44 9.27 12.36
CA TYR A 169 9.49 10.42 11.45
C TYR A 169 10.06 11.67 12.15
N TYR A 170 9.55 12.02 13.33
CA TYR A 170 9.96 13.23 14.06
C TYR A 170 11.39 13.14 14.63
N LEU A 171 11.89 11.93 14.89
CA LEU A 171 13.28 11.70 15.29
C LEU A 171 14.24 11.61 14.10
N TYR A 172 13.72 11.49 12.87
CA TYR A 172 14.57 11.40 11.68
C TYR A 172 15.28 12.74 11.42
N PRO A 173 16.56 12.73 10.99
CA PRO A 173 17.28 13.98 10.76
C PRO A 173 16.56 14.90 9.78
N GLU A 174 16.32 16.16 10.18
CA GLU A 174 15.55 17.14 9.39
C GLU A 174 16.04 17.24 7.94
N LYS A 175 17.37 17.34 7.76
CA LYS A 175 18.03 17.43 6.45
C LYS A 175 17.80 16.20 5.55
N GLN A 176 17.31 15.09 6.10
CA GLN A 176 17.06 13.83 5.40
C GLN A 176 15.57 13.47 5.30
N LYS A 177 14.65 14.28 5.86
CA LYS A 177 13.19 14.00 5.78
C LYS A 177 12.67 13.88 4.34
N HIS A 178 13.28 14.60 3.40
CA HIS A 178 12.99 14.49 1.97
C HIS A 178 13.23 13.08 1.35
N LEU A 179 13.91 12.18 2.06
CA LEU A 179 14.11 10.79 1.67
C LEU A 179 13.01 9.86 2.19
N ILE A 180 12.20 10.33 3.15
CA ILE A 180 11.06 9.60 3.71
C ILE A 180 9.90 9.66 2.72
N ARG A 181 9.12 8.59 2.68
CA ARG A 181 7.84 8.53 1.95
C ARG A 181 6.70 8.56 2.96
N SER A 182 5.74 9.46 2.77
CA SER A 182 4.48 9.45 3.49
C SER A 182 3.38 8.91 2.58
N TYR A 183 2.51 8.05 3.09
CA TYR A 183 1.42 7.49 2.29
C TYR A 183 0.23 7.06 3.12
N ILE A 184 -0.94 7.04 2.50
CA ILE A 184 -2.17 6.41 3.00
C ILE A 184 -2.54 5.32 2.00
N LEU A 185 -2.67 4.07 2.46
CA LEU A 185 -3.40 3.04 1.75
C LEU A 185 -4.88 3.24 2.08
N PHE A 186 -5.73 3.52 1.11
CA PHE A 186 -7.14 3.81 1.37
C PHE A 186 -8.10 2.95 0.55
N ASP A 187 -7.58 2.20 -0.42
CA ASP A 187 -8.37 1.37 -1.29
C ASP A 187 -7.50 0.35 -2.05
N TYR A 188 -8.13 -0.51 -2.86
CA TYR A 188 -7.47 -1.45 -3.75
C TYR A 188 -8.22 -1.62 -5.08
N LEU A 189 -7.48 -2.09 -6.09
CA LEU A 189 -7.95 -2.39 -7.44
C LEU A 189 -7.71 -3.88 -7.68
N LEU A 190 -8.76 -4.62 -8.02
CA LEU A 190 -8.72 -6.05 -8.34
C LEU A 190 -8.90 -6.24 -9.84
N THR A 191 -7.98 -6.95 -10.48
CA THR A 191 -8.06 -7.26 -11.90
C THR A 191 -8.79 -8.56 -12.17
N ASP A 192 -9.46 -8.63 -13.31
CA ASP A 192 -9.98 -9.87 -13.86
C ASP A 192 -8.85 -10.73 -14.46
N LYS A 193 -9.20 -11.89 -15.03
CA LYS A 193 -8.27 -12.80 -15.70
C LYS A 193 -7.54 -12.22 -16.92
N ASN A 194 -8.00 -11.09 -17.44
CA ASN A 194 -7.39 -10.40 -18.57
C ASN A 194 -6.57 -9.18 -18.12
N GLY A 195 -6.44 -8.95 -16.80
CA GLY A 195 -5.74 -7.78 -16.28
C GLY A 195 -6.54 -6.48 -16.37
N ASN A 196 -7.86 -6.56 -16.58
CA ASN A 196 -8.73 -5.38 -16.60
C ASN A 196 -9.32 -5.13 -15.21
N ALA A 197 -9.51 -3.86 -14.86
CA ALA A 197 -10.18 -3.49 -13.63
C ALA A 197 -10.87 -2.13 -13.75
N ALA A 198 -11.90 -1.90 -12.95
CA ALA A 198 -12.49 -0.59 -12.76
C ALA A 198 -12.78 -0.37 -11.27
N ARG A 199 -12.48 0.83 -10.77
CA ARG A 199 -12.68 1.16 -9.35
C ARG A 199 -13.04 2.63 -9.19
N ASP A 200 -14.24 2.87 -8.71
CA ASP A 200 -14.58 4.14 -8.09
C ASP A 200 -14.03 4.15 -6.66
N PHE A 201 -13.40 5.26 -6.28
CA PHE A 201 -12.76 5.40 -4.98
C PHE A 201 -13.07 6.70 -4.26
N SER A 202 -12.93 6.64 -2.94
CA SER A 202 -12.96 7.77 -2.02
C SER A 202 -11.94 7.49 -0.91
N LEU A 203 -11.17 8.50 -0.53
CA LEU A 203 -10.32 8.46 0.65
C LEU A 203 -11.19 8.72 1.88
N ASP A 204 -11.82 7.65 2.35
CA ASP A 204 -12.70 7.59 3.53
C ASP A 204 -12.22 6.56 4.57
N SER A 205 -11.04 6.00 4.35
CA SER A 205 -10.40 5.04 5.24
C SER A 205 -8.88 5.08 5.13
N THR A 206 -8.21 4.53 6.14
CA THR A 206 -6.77 4.30 6.16
C THR A 206 -6.52 2.86 6.57
N LEU A 207 -5.85 2.12 5.70
CA LEU A 207 -5.59 0.71 5.81
C LEU A 207 -4.13 0.47 6.16
N HIS A 208 -3.92 -0.59 6.93
CA HIS A 208 -2.61 -1.07 7.29
C HIS A 208 -2.02 -1.93 6.16
N VAL A 209 -2.80 -2.94 5.75
CA VAL A 209 -2.42 -3.99 4.80
C VAL A 209 -3.67 -4.77 4.35
N LEU A 210 -3.56 -5.47 3.24
CA LEU A 210 -4.56 -6.44 2.77
C LEU A 210 -4.11 -7.85 3.17
N TRP A 211 -5.07 -8.69 3.55
CA TRP A 211 -4.87 -10.09 3.89
C TRP A 211 -5.76 -11.00 3.05
N LEU A 212 -5.30 -12.22 2.76
CA LEU A 212 -6.22 -13.30 2.45
C LEU A 212 -6.96 -13.71 3.74
N TYR A 213 -8.20 -14.15 3.63
CA TYR A 213 -9.00 -14.57 4.78
C TYR A 213 -8.31 -15.68 5.59
N ASN A 214 -7.64 -16.62 4.92
CA ASN A 214 -6.89 -17.69 5.59
C ASN A 214 -5.65 -17.18 6.36
N GLN A 215 -5.18 -15.97 6.07
CA GLN A 215 -4.10 -15.28 6.79
C GLN A 215 -4.65 -14.36 7.89
N ASN A 216 -5.96 -14.05 7.89
CA ASN A 216 -6.59 -13.20 8.88
C ASN A 216 -6.72 -13.93 10.23
N THR A 217 -5.97 -13.45 11.23
CA THR A 217 -5.98 -14.02 12.59
C THR A 217 -7.31 -13.84 13.34
N THR A 218 -8.15 -12.89 12.95
CA THR A 218 -9.45 -12.64 13.62
C THR A 218 -10.55 -13.58 13.19
N LYS A 219 -10.43 -14.18 11.99
CA LYS A 219 -11.45 -15.06 11.38
C LYS A 219 -12.85 -14.42 11.27
N LEU A 220 -12.94 -13.09 11.22
CA LEU A 220 -14.20 -12.38 11.02
C LEU A 220 -14.59 -12.39 9.54
N LYS A 221 -15.40 -13.36 9.15
CA LYS A 221 -15.82 -13.56 7.76
C LYS A 221 -16.72 -12.43 7.22
N SER A 222 -17.48 -11.74 8.10
CA SER A 222 -18.40 -10.67 7.70
C SER A 222 -17.74 -9.49 7.01
N ASP A 223 -16.42 -9.35 7.17
CA ASP A 223 -15.66 -8.17 6.73
C ASP A 223 -14.72 -8.48 5.58
N CYS A 224 -14.93 -9.64 4.94
CA CYS A 224 -14.17 -10.12 3.81
C CYS A 224 -14.92 -9.89 2.50
N HIS A 225 -14.17 -9.62 1.44
CA HIS A 225 -14.68 -9.41 0.10
C HIS A 225 -14.41 -10.66 -0.73
N PRO A 226 -15.45 -11.41 -1.15
CA PRO A 226 -15.26 -12.61 -1.95
C PRO A 226 -14.77 -12.23 -3.35
N VAL A 227 -13.83 -13.03 -3.86
CA VAL A 227 -13.23 -12.87 -5.18
C VAL A 227 -13.19 -14.22 -5.87
N THR A 228 -13.60 -14.25 -7.13
CA THR A 228 -13.47 -15.43 -7.99
C THR A 228 -12.30 -15.23 -8.94
N ILE A 229 -11.41 -16.22 -8.98
CA ILE A 229 -10.16 -16.23 -9.76
C ILE A 229 -10.29 -17.30 -10.84
N ASP A 230 -9.91 -16.93 -12.07
CA ASP A 230 -9.81 -17.86 -13.21
C ASP A 230 -8.36 -17.91 -13.67
N ALA A 231 -7.65 -18.96 -13.23
CA ALA A 231 -6.25 -19.22 -13.55
C ALA A 231 -6.07 -20.31 -14.63
N SER A 232 -7.03 -20.45 -15.55
CA SER A 232 -7.04 -21.52 -16.56
C SER A 232 -6.13 -21.28 -17.78
N ASP A 233 -5.63 -20.06 -17.98
CA ASP A 233 -4.83 -19.70 -19.15
C ASP A 233 -3.38 -20.21 -19.03
N SER A 234 -3.06 -21.27 -19.78
CA SER A 234 -1.74 -21.90 -19.82
C SER A 234 -0.63 -21.02 -20.41
N SER A 235 -0.96 -19.89 -21.06
CA SER A 235 0.04 -18.91 -21.50
C SER A 235 0.46 -17.96 -20.37
N ILE A 236 -0.43 -17.74 -19.39
CA ILE A 236 -0.22 -16.84 -18.26
C ILE A 236 0.33 -17.58 -17.05
N TYR A 237 -0.17 -18.79 -16.75
CA TYR A 237 0.12 -19.52 -15.53
C TYR A 237 1.10 -20.67 -15.72
N ALA A 238 1.98 -20.88 -14.73
CA ALA A 238 2.92 -21.99 -14.74
C ALA A 238 2.20 -23.34 -14.58
N GLU A 239 1.20 -23.38 -13.70
CA GLU A 239 0.34 -24.53 -13.44
C GLU A 239 -1.13 -24.09 -13.57
N PRO A 240 -1.70 -24.09 -14.80
CA PRO A 240 -3.06 -23.59 -15.01
C PRO A 240 -4.09 -24.45 -14.29
N VAL A 241 -5.06 -23.79 -13.65
CA VAL A 241 -6.12 -24.41 -12.88
C VAL A 241 -7.44 -24.33 -13.65
N ASN A 242 -7.95 -25.48 -14.11
CA ASN A 242 -9.17 -25.57 -14.92
C ASN A 242 -10.48 -25.46 -14.11
N VAL A 243 -10.42 -24.86 -12.92
CA VAL A 243 -11.56 -24.58 -12.06
C VAL A 243 -11.40 -23.18 -11.47
N THR A 244 -12.51 -22.49 -11.25
CA THR A 244 -12.47 -21.19 -10.57
C THR A 244 -12.14 -21.36 -9.10
N ILE A 245 -11.25 -20.52 -8.58
CA ILE A 245 -10.87 -20.49 -7.18
C ILE A 245 -11.63 -19.34 -6.51
N ASN A 246 -12.15 -19.57 -5.30
CA ASN A 246 -12.77 -18.52 -4.51
C ASN A 246 -11.85 -18.13 -3.36
N GLU A 247 -11.42 -16.88 -3.37
CA GLU A 247 -10.65 -16.26 -2.30
C GLU A 247 -11.47 -15.18 -1.60
N GLU A 248 -10.99 -14.74 -0.45
CA GLU A 248 -11.64 -13.70 0.34
C GLU A 248 -10.58 -12.69 0.80
N ILE A 249 -10.74 -11.42 0.41
CA ILE A 249 -9.83 -10.34 0.80
C ILE A 249 -10.34 -9.69 2.08
N TRP A 250 -9.47 -9.58 3.07
CA TRP A 250 -9.71 -8.84 4.30
C TRP A 250 -8.81 -7.61 4.40
N CYS A 251 -9.39 -6.44 4.64
CA CYS A 251 -8.65 -5.19 4.72
C CYS A 251 -8.42 -4.80 6.20
N GLU A 252 -7.18 -4.87 6.66
CA GLU A 252 -6.84 -4.42 8.01
C GLU A 252 -6.77 -2.89 8.05
N ARG A 253 -7.44 -2.28 9.03
CA ARG A 253 -7.36 -0.82 9.26
C ARG A 253 -6.04 -0.44 9.92
N GLU A 254 -5.53 0.76 9.62
CA GLU A 254 -4.36 1.31 10.31
C GLU A 254 -4.74 1.73 11.74
N ARG A 255 -4.71 0.76 12.67
CA ARG A 255 -5.29 0.85 14.02
C ARG A 255 -4.87 2.10 14.78
N ARG A 256 -3.64 2.58 14.60
CA ARG A 256 -3.10 3.76 15.30
C ARG A 256 -3.81 5.06 14.94
N ARG A 257 -4.58 5.07 13.84
CA ARG A 257 -5.28 6.24 13.32
C ARG A 257 -6.75 6.27 13.70
N TYR A 258 -7.26 5.17 14.26
CA TYR A 258 -8.65 5.04 14.68
C TYR A 258 -8.75 5.14 16.20
N LYS A 259 -9.58 6.08 16.68
CA LYS A 259 -9.92 6.16 18.11
C LYS A 259 -11.02 5.14 18.48
N THR A 260 -11.95 4.92 17.56
CA THR A 260 -13.08 3.99 17.67
C THR A 260 -13.30 3.30 16.31
N ALA A 261 -14.19 2.29 16.28
CA ALA A 261 -14.55 1.60 15.03
C ALA A 261 -15.21 2.55 14.01
N ASP A 262 -15.93 3.57 14.47
CA ASP A 262 -16.71 4.45 13.59
C ASP A 262 -15.97 5.76 13.25
N PHE A 263 -14.80 5.99 13.86
CA PHE A 263 -13.96 7.13 13.57
C PHE A 263 -13.42 7.04 12.14
N ILE A 264 -13.58 8.09 11.34
CA ILE A 264 -12.96 8.18 10.01
C ILE A 264 -11.89 9.27 10.04
N PRO A 265 -10.63 8.96 9.70
CA PRO A 265 -9.59 9.98 9.61
C PRO A 265 -9.82 10.84 8.36
N TRP A 266 -10.41 12.02 8.57
CA TRP A 266 -10.65 12.99 7.51
C TRP A 266 -9.43 13.88 7.26
N PHE A 267 -9.22 14.22 5.99
CA PHE A 267 -8.29 15.27 5.61
C PHE A 267 -8.79 16.63 6.13
N PRO A 268 -7.92 17.48 6.70
CA PRO A 268 -8.26 18.88 6.92
C PRO A 268 -8.63 19.59 5.61
N ASN A 269 -9.40 20.67 5.70
CA ASN A 269 -9.63 21.52 4.54
C ASN A 269 -8.32 22.10 4.00
N GLY A 270 -8.25 22.29 2.69
CA GLY A 270 -7.15 22.97 2.02
C GLY A 270 -6.72 22.31 0.71
N ASN A 271 -5.69 22.88 0.11
CA ASN A 271 -5.09 22.39 -1.12
C ASN A 271 -4.01 21.36 -0.81
N TYR A 272 -3.87 20.38 -1.70
CA TYR A 272 -2.94 19.27 -1.57
C TYR A 272 -2.24 19.02 -2.91
N GLN A 273 -0.91 18.97 -2.89
CA GLN A 273 -0.12 18.36 -3.96
C GLN A 273 0.43 17.01 -3.50
N ALA A 274 0.03 15.96 -4.20
CA ALA A 274 0.33 14.58 -3.83
C ALA A 274 0.57 13.72 -5.09
N ARG A 275 0.69 12.41 -4.89
CA ARG A 275 0.77 11.41 -5.96
C ARG A 275 -0.22 10.30 -5.65
N LEU A 276 -1.08 9.97 -6.62
CA LEU A 276 -1.78 8.69 -6.60
C LEU A 276 -0.81 7.62 -7.06
N MET A 277 -0.73 6.51 -6.32
CA MET A 277 0.20 5.42 -6.61
C MET A 277 -0.52 4.07 -6.55
N LEU A 278 -0.23 3.21 -7.52
CA LEU A 278 -0.50 1.78 -7.43
C LEU A 278 0.75 1.05 -6.98
N THR A 279 0.59 0.25 -5.93
CA THR A 279 1.63 -0.71 -5.52
C THR A 279 1.08 -2.12 -5.60
N GLU A 280 1.93 -3.07 -5.95
CA GLU A 280 1.55 -4.48 -5.84
C GLU A 280 1.30 -4.85 -4.39
N GLU A 281 0.24 -5.62 -4.14
CA GLU A 281 0.09 -6.33 -2.87
C GLU A 281 1.03 -7.54 -2.88
N SER A 282 1.89 -7.65 -1.86
CA SER A 282 2.80 -8.80 -1.74
C SER A 282 2.12 -9.99 -1.05
N TRP A 283 1.06 -9.71 -0.28
CA TRP A 283 0.56 -10.56 0.81
C TRP A 283 1.73 -10.90 1.76
N HIS A 284 1.46 -11.37 2.98
CA HIS A 284 2.56 -11.78 3.88
C HIS A 284 3.19 -13.13 3.48
N SER A 285 3.16 -13.43 2.17
CA SER A 285 3.76 -14.61 1.58
C SER A 285 5.28 -14.56 1.78
N LYS A 286 5.84 -15.69 2.22
CA LYS A 286 7.28 -15.84 2.45
C LYS A 286 7.92 -16.37 1.18
N GLY A 287 9.10 -15.87 0.83
CA GLY A 287 9.92 -16.41 -0.25
C GLY A 287 9.94 -15.55 -1.50
N ASP A 288 10.44 -16.12 -2.59
CA ASP A 288 10.81 -15.40 -3.81
C ASP A 288 9.60 -14.91 -4.62
N ILE A 289 8.43 -15.49 -4.39
CA ILE A 289 7.19 -15.13 -5.12
C ILE A 289 6.46 -13.94 -4.51
N GLY A 290 6.77 -13.55 -3.27
CA GLY A 290 5.95 -12.60 -2.51
C GLY A 290 6.10 -11.13 -2.91
N GLY A 291 7.27 -10.70 -3.42
CA GLY A 291 7.54 -9.28 -3.71
C GLY A 291 7.67 -8.40 -2.46
N TRP A 292 7.93 -7.09 -2.66
CA TRP A 292 8.27 -6.13 -1.59
C TRP A 292 7.47 -4.81 -1.64
N TRP A 293 6.17 -4.88 -1.98
CA TRP A 293 5.30 -3.73 -2.26
C TRP A 293 5.88 -2.80 -3.34
N SER A 294 6.14 -3.37 -4.52
CA SER A 294 6.67 -2.62 -5.66
C SER A 294 5.71 -1.51 -6.08
N SER A 295 6.21 -0.29 -6.25
CA SER A 295 5.47 0.81 -6.87
C SER A 295 5.51 0.64 -8.38
N VAL A 296 4.35 0.39 -8.99
CA VAL A 296 4.27 0.01 -10.41
C VAL A 296 3.72 1.12 -11.28
N MET A 297 2.88 1.99 -10.73
CA MET A 297 2.34 3.12 -11.47
C MET A 297 2.08 4.31 -10.55
N GLU A 298 2.24 5.54 -11.07
CA GLU A 298 1.88 6.75 -10.32
C GLU A 298 1.40 7.89 -11.21
N LEU A 299 0.69 8.84 -10.61
CA LEU A 299 0.36 10.12 -11.24
C LEU A 299 0.40 11.24 -10.19
N PRO A 300 1.07 12.38 -10.45
CA PRO A 300 0.92 13.58 -9.63
C PRO A 300 -0.54 14.05 -9.63
N VAL A 301 -1.09 14.32 -8.45
CA VAL A 301 -2.46 14.81 -8.29
C VAL A 301 -2.46 16.09 -7.47
N GLU A 302 -3.28 17.02 -7.92
CA GLU A 302 -3.56 18.28 -7.24
C GLU A 302 -5.07 18.37 -7.01
N PHE A 303 -5.48 18.61 -5.77
CA PHE A 303 -6.88 18.68 -5.37
C PHE A 303 -7.07 19.56 -4.11
N THR A 304 -8.31 19.92 -3.86
CA THR A 304 -8.76 20.70 -2.72
C THR A 304 -9.77 19.89 -1.92
N ILE A 305 -9.55 19.82 -0.61
CA ILE A 305 -10.55 19.32 0.33
C ILE A 305 -11.36 20.51 0.83
N ALA A 306 -12.65 20.51 0.50
CA ALA A 306 -13.62 21.52 0.92
C ALA A 306 -14.74 20.84 1.74
N ASN A 307 -15.21 21.51 2.79
CA ASN A 307 -16.29 20.99 3.65
C ASN A 307 -16.00 19.61 4.27
N SER A 308 -14.75 19.37 4.65
CA SER A 308 -14.37 18.15 5.37
C SER A 308 -15.19 18.00 6.66
N LYS A 309 -15.62 16.78 6.94
CA LYS A 309 -16.26 16.43 8.22
C LYS A 309 -15.32 16.55 9.41
N TRP A 310 -14.01 16.72 9.18
CA TRP A 310 -12.98 16.87 10.21
C TRP A 310 -13.30 17.91 11.28
N MET A 311 -14.02 18.98 10.95
CA MET A 311 -14.33 20.06 11.90
C MET A 311 -15.56 19.81 12.78
N LYS A 312 -16.40 18.80 12.51
CA LYS A 312 -17.64 18.62 13.29
C LYS A 312 -17.46 17.93 14.64
N GLU A 313 -16.33 17.23 14.87
CA GLU A 313 -16.14 16.43 16.10
C GLU A 313 -15.27 17.11 17.17
N LYS A 314 -14.79 18.35 16.97
CA LYS A 314 -13.96 19.05 17.95
C LYS A 314 -14.72 20.01 18.87
N ASP A 315 -16.00 20.27 18.58
CA ASP A 315 -16.80 21.27 19.29
C ASP A 315 -17.91 20.66 20.19
N ASP A 316 -17.96 19.34 20.33
CA ASP A 316 -18.82 18.59 21.27
C ASP A 316 -17.99 17.86 22.35
#